data_AF-A0A5C1ATU7-F1
#
_entry.id   AF-A0A5C1ATU7-F1
#
_cell.length_a   1.000
_cell.length_b   1.000
_cell.length_c   1.000
_cell.angle_alpha   90.00
_cell.angle_beta   90.00
_cell.angle_gamma   90.00
#
_symmetry.space_group_name_H-M   'P 1'
#
loop_
_entity.id
_entity.type
_entity.pdbx_description
1 polymer ?
#
loop_
_entity_poly.entity_id
_entity_poly.type
_entity_poly.pdbx_seq_one_letter_code
_entity_poly.pdbx_strand_id
1 'polypeptide(L)' 'MTPTFEERLEQFHRGVLEQTRRAGVSAYILHEDGSVLRISPDGKRDLIVAQHGLRHAQPGEGAEQRR' A
#
# COMPACT_ATOMS: atom_id res chain seq x y z
N MET A 1 25.88 19.80 -0.80
CA MET A 1 26.14 18.46 -0.23
C MET A 1 25.48 17.43 -1.12
N THR A 2 26.13 16.30 -1.39
CA THR A 2 25.54 15.18 -2.14
C THR A 2 24.69 14.33 -1.21
N PRO A 3 23.44 14.00 -1.56
CA PRO A 3 22.60 13.20 -0.69
C PRO A 3 23.15 11.78 -0.55
N THR A 4 22.99 11.21 0.64
CA THR A 4 23.33 9.83 0.96
C THR A 4 22.45 8.86 0.17
N PHE A 5 22.79 7.57 0.19
CA PHE A 5 21.95 6.55 -0.43
C PHE A 5 20.55 6.50 0.20
N GLU A 6 20.47 6.55 1.53
CA GLU A 6 19.22 6.54 2.28
C GLU A 6 18.32 7.72 1.91
N GLU A 7 18.89 8.93 1.83
CA GLU A 7 18.16 10.14 1.42
C GLU A 7 17.62 10.03 -0.02
N ARG A 8 18.38 9.45 -0.94
CA ARG A 8 17.93 9.21 -2.32
C ARG A 8 16.81 8.18 -2.37
N LEU A 9 16.90 7.13 -1.55
CA LEU A 9 15.87 6.09 -1.47
C LEU A 9 14.56 6.66 -0.93
N GLU A 10 14.61 7.48 0.12
CA GLU A 10 13.43 8.18 0.62
C GLU A 10 12.81 9.13 -0.41
N GLN A 11 13.64 9.88 -1.15
CA GLN A 11 13.18 10.74 -2.24
C GLN A 11 12.49 9.93 -3.34
N PHE A 12 13.06 8.79 -3.72
CA PHE A 12 12.46 7.87 -4.68
C PHE A 12 11.10 7.35 -4.20
N HIS A 13 11.01 6.83 -2.97
CA HIS A 13 9.75 6.32 -2.41
C HIS A 13 8.66 7.39 -2.40
N ARG A 14 8.98 8.60 -1.96
CA ARG A 14 8.05 9.73 -1.98
C ARG A 14 7.60 10.08 -3.39
N GLY A 15 8.52 10.09 -4.36
CA GLY A 15 8.21 10.37 -5.76
C GLY A 15 7.27 9.35 -6.38
N VAL A 16 7.52 8.06 -6.13
CA VAL A 16 6.65 6.97 -6.58
C VAL A 16 5.25 7.11 -5.98
N LEU A 17 5.13 7.30 -4.67
CA LEU A 17 3.82 7.45 -4.01
C LEU A 17 3.02 8.63 -4.55
N GLU A 18 3.67 9.77 -4.79
CA GLU A 18 3.02 10.93 -5.42
C GLU A 18 2.58 10.63 -6.85
N GLN A 19 3.40 9.92 -7.64
CA GLN A 19 3.03 9.52 -9.00
C GLN A 19 1.84 8.56 -9.00
N THR A 20 1.85 7.55 -8.13
CA THR A 20 0.76 6.57 -7.99
C THR A 20 -0.53 7.27 -7.58
N ARG A 21 -0.45 8.22 -6.63
CA ARG A 21 -1.58 9.06 -6.23
C ARG A 21 -2.14 9.89 -7.39
N ARG A 22 -1.28 10.59 -8.13
CA ARG A 22 -1.69 11.42 -9.28
C ARG A 22 -2.34 10.60 -10.39
N ALA A 23 -1.93 9.35 -10.54
CA ALA A 23 -2.51 8.40 -11.49
C ALA A 23 -3.83 7.77 -11.00
N GLY A 24 -4.28 8.07 -9.77
CA GLY A 24 -5.52 7.54 -9.22
C GLY A 24 -5.46 6.04 -8.89
N VAL A 25 -4.26 5.48 -8.74
CA VAL A 25 -4.03 4.06 -8.43
C VAL A 25 -3.48 3.87 -7.02
N SER A 26 -3.62 2.67 -6.47
CA SER A 26 -3.06 2.34 -5.15
C SER A 26 -1.60 1.89 -5.25
N ALA A 27 -0.78 2.24 -4.26
CA ALA A 27 0.56 1.70 -4.09
C ALA A 27 0.55 0.53 -3.09
N TYR A 28 1.50 -0.39 -3.24
CA TYR A 28 1.70 -1.53 -2.34
C TYR A 28 3.17 -1.57 -1.90
N ILE A 29 3.40 -1.65 -0.60
CA ILE A 29 4.74 -1.78 0.00
C ILE A 29 4.82 -3.14 0.66
N LEU A 30 5.74 -3.98 0.19
CA LEU A 30 6.08 -5.25 0.82
C LEU A 30 7.21 -5.01 1.82
N HIS A 31 6.97 -5.36 3.08
CA HIS A 31 7.97 -5.33 4.13
C HIS A 31 8.71 -6.67 4.22
N GLU A 32 9.91 -6.65 4.81
CA GLU A 32 10.75 -7.85 4.97
C GLU A 32 10.10 -8.93 5.84
N ASP A 33 9.23 -8.54 6.77
CA ASP A 33 8.42 -9.45 7.60
C ASP A 33 7.27 -10.13 6.81
N GLY A 34 7.19 -9.88 5.50
CA GLY A 34 6.16 -10.40 4.61
C GLY A 34 4.84 -9.65 4.70
N SER A 35 4.76 -8.56 5.47
CA SER A 35 3.56 -7.74 5.54
C SER A 35 3.42 -6.82 4.34
N VAL A 36 2.17 -6.53 3.94
CA VAL A 36 1.88 -5.68 2.78
C VAL A 36 1.01 -4.50 3.21
N LEU A 37 1.53 -3.29 3.01
CA LEU A 37 0.80 -2.05 3.20
C LEU A 37 0.27 -1.55 1.85
N ARG A 38 -1.05 -1.39 1.74
CA ARG A 38 -1.68 -0.68 0.63
C ARG A 38 -1.84 0.79 1.00
N ILE A 39 -1.52 1.66 0.06
CA ILE A 39 -1.75 3.11 0.15
C ILE A 39 -2.68 3.51 -0.99
N SER A 40 -3.90 3.89 -0.63
CA SER A 40 -4.92 4.36 -1.58
C SER A 40 -4.60 5.77 -2.11
N PRO A 41 -5.16 6.18 -3.27
CA PRO A 41 -4.90 7.51 -3.84
C PRO A 41 -5.29 8.68 -2.93
N ASP A 42 -6.27 8.48 -2.04
CA ASP A 42 -6.68 9.44 -1.01
C ASP A 42 -5.68 9.54 0.17
N GLY A 43 -4.64 8.71 0.16
CA GLY A 43 -3.63 8.61 1.20
C GLY A 43 -3.99 7.64 2.33
N LYS A 44 -5.16 6.99 2.28
CA LYS A 44 -5.54 5.98 3.28
C LYS A 44 -4.60 4.78 3.21
N ARG A 45 -4.21 4.26 4.37
CA ARG A 45 -3.29 3.13 4.50
C ARG A 45 -4.01 1.93 5.11
N ASP A 46 -3.91 0.79 4.45
CA ASP A 46 -4.53 -0.47 4.89
C ASP A 46 -3.47 -1.58 4.90
N LEU A 47 -3.35 -2.30 6.02
CA LEU A 47 -2.49 -3.48 6.13
C LEU A 47 -3.24 -4.71 5.60
N ILE A 48 -2.73 -5.35 4.54
CA ILE A 48 -3.43 -6.43 3.84
C ILE A 48 -2.99 -7.81 4.33
N VAL A 49 -1.71 -7.99 4.59
CA VAL A 49 -1.16 -9.27 5.07
C VAL A 49 -0.26 -8.96 6.26
N ALA A 50 -0.49 -9.65 7.37
CA ALA A 50 0.48 -9.80 8.45
C ALA A 50 0.64 -11.30 8.63
N GLN A 51 1.83 -11.86 8.44
CA GLN A 51 2.04 -13.27 8.76
C GLN A 51 1.98 -13.46 10.29
N HIS A 52 0.78 -13.77 10.75
CA HIS A 52 0.52 -14.83 11.71
C HIS A 52 -0.69 -15.59 11.16
N GLY A 53 -0.43 -16.60 10.32
CA GLY A 53 -1.36 -17.62 9.85
C GLY A 53 -2.81 -17.22 9.59
N LEU A 54 -3.18 -17.11 8.30
CA LEU A 54 -4.53 -17.45 7.80
C LEU A 54 -5.70 -17.23 8.78
N ARG A 55 -6.08 -15.98 9.06
CA ARG A 55 -7.42 -15.69 9.59
C ARG A 55 -8.04 -14.51 8.86
N HIS A 56 -8.78 -14.88 7.81
CA HIS A 56 -9.94 -14.19 7.25
C HIS A 56 -9.86 -12.67 7.11
N ALA A 57 -9.43 -12.22 5.93
CA ALA A 57 -10.02 -11.02 5.33
C ALA A 57 -11.08 -11.51 4.34
N GLN A 58 -12.35 -11.57 4.75
CA GLN A 58 -13.45 -11.68 3.79
C GLN A 58 -13.57 -10.35 3.02
N PRO A 59 -13.50 -10.36 1.68
CA PRO A 59 -13.86 -9.18 0.90
C PRO A 59 -15.40 -9.13 0.76
N GLY A 60 -16.00 -8.11 1.36
CA GLY A 60 -17.28 -7.52 0.92
C GLY A 60 -18.52 -8.41 0.92
N GLU A 61 -19.17 -8.58 2.07
CA GLU A 61 -20.63 -8.80 2.10
C GLU A 61 -21.32 -7.44 2.19
N GLY A 62 -21.57 -6.85 1.02
CA GLY A 62 -22.30 -5.60 0.87
C GLY A 62 -22.65 -5.35 -0.60
N ALA A 63 -23.93 -5.55 -0.91
CA ALA A 63 -24.59 -5.50 -2.23
C ALA A 63 -24.35 -6.77 -3.09
N GLU A 64 -25.33 -7.52 -3.57
CA GLU A 64 -26.64 -7.08 -4.08
C GLU A 64 -27.60 -8.29 -4.10
N GLN A 65 -28.73 -8.20 -3.37
CA GLN A 65 -29.90 -9.03 -3.66
C GLN A 65 -30.52 -8.50 -4.95
N ARG A 66 -30.30 -9.16 -6.09
CA ARG A 66 -31.20 -9.04 -7.25
C ARG A 66 -31.30 -10.34 -8.05
N ARG A 67 -32.48 -10.95 -7.84
CA ARG A 67 -33.28 -11.82 -8.72
C ARG A 67 -32.87 -13.27 -8.90
#